data_AF-T1BJP4-F1
#
_entry.id   AF-T1BJP4-F1
#
_cell.length_a   1.000
_cell.length_b   1.000
_cell.length_c   1.000
_cell.angle_alpha   90.00
_cell.angle_beta   90.00
_cell.angle_gamma   90.00
#
_symmetry.space_group_name_H-M   'P 1'
#
loop_
_entity.id
_entity.type
_entity.pdbx_description
1 polymer ?
#
loop_
_entity_poly.entity_id
_entity_poly.type
_entity_poly.pdbx_seq_one_letter_code
_entity_poly.pdbx_strand_id
1 'polypeptide(L)'
;WATELIDRLNKEMRARAIRRADASLVFLKDQLKHTSSVEVQNAVGYLIETQLKKRMFAQVTPDYALRFVAPPVGSDGARPVWPRRTLLFVLGPIVGLFLGIISTILWRKSPQRNT
;
A
#
# COMPACT_ATOMS: atom_id res chain seq x y z
N TRP A 1 -1.32 3.18 6.45
CA TRP A 1 -2.00 1.89 6.23
C TRP A 1 -1.43 1.12 5.03
N ALA A 2 -1.34 1.69 3.82
CA ALA A 2 -0.80 0.98 2.65
C ALA A 2 0.67 0.53 2.79
N THR A 3 1.56 1.41 3.27
CA THR A 3 2.98 1.09 3.52
C THR A 3 3.15 -0.04 4.53
N GLU A 4 2.34 -0.02 5.59
CA GLU A 4 2.37 -1.02 6.65
C GLU A 4 1.87 -2.39 6.19
N LEU A 5 0.85 -2.42 5.33
CA LEU A 5 0.37 -3.65 4.70
C LEU A 5 1.44 -4.28 3.81
N ILE A 6 2.14 -3.46 3.02
CA ILE A 6 3.21 -3.90 2.13
C ILE A 6 4.39 -4.47 2.94
N ASP A 7 4.80 -3.80 4.01
CA ASP A 7 5.87 -4.28 4.90
C ASP A 7 5.51 -5.63 5.56
N ARG A 8 4.29 -5.75 6.10
CA ARG A 8 3.81 -7.02 6.68
C ARG A 8 3.79 -8.14 5.65
N LEU A 9 3.35 -7.86 4.42
CA LEU A 9 3.30 -8.84 3.34
C LEU A 9 4.70 -9.27 2.88
N ASN A 10 5.64 -8.31 2.70
CA ASN A 10 7.03 -8.62 2.36
C ASN A 10 7.69 -9.48 3.44
N LYS A 11 7.46 -9.19 4.72
CA LYS A 11 7.95 -10.00 5.85
C LYS A 11 7.40 -11.42 5.82
N GLU A 12 6.09 -11.60 5.61
CA GLU A 12 5.47 -12.92 5.59
C GLU A 12 5.92 -13.75 4.38
N MET A 13 5.99 -13.13 3.20
CA MET A 13 6.47 -13.79 1.98
C MET A 13 7.92 -14.23 2.10
N ARG A 14 8.78 -13.38 2.68
CA ARG A 14 10.17 -13.73 3.00
C ARG A 14 10.24 -14.92 3.97
N ALA A 15 9.51 -14.86 5.08
CA ALA A 15 9.51 -15.92 6.08
C ALA A 15 9.05 -17.25 5.47
N ARG A 16 8.01 -17.22 4.62
CA ARG A 16 7.52 -18.39 3.89
C ARG A 16 8.55 -18.97 2.93
N ALA A 17 9.27 -18.11 2.18
CA ALA A 17 10.32 -18.55 1.28
C ALA A 17 11.48 -19.24 2.02
N ILE A 18 11.92 -18.66 3.15
CA ILE A 18 12.95 -19.25 4.00
C ILE A 18 12.49 -20.62 4.52
N ARG A 19 11.27 -20.71 5.10
CA ARG A 19 10.71 -21.99 5.59
C ARG A 19 10.66 -23.07 4.51
N ARG A 20 10.27 -22.72 3.28
CA ARG A 20 10.21 -23.66 2.15
C ARG A 20 11.61 -24.14 1.72
N ALA A 21 12.58 -23.23 1.67
CA ALA A 21 13.96 -23.57 1.33
C ALA A 21 14.58 -24.47 2.41
N ASP A 22 14.37 -24.17 3.69
CA ASP A 22 14.85 -24.98 4.80
C ASP A 22 14.24 -26.40 4.78
N ALA A 23 12.93 -26.52 4.54
CA ALA A 23 12.28 -27.83 4.40
C ALA A 23 12.86 -28.64 3.24
N SER A 24 13.12 -28.00 2.09
CA SER A 24 13.75 -28.64 0.93
C SER A 24 15.17 -29.08 1.24
N LEU A 25 15.95 -28.26 1.96
CA LEU A 25 17.32 -28.58 2.36
C LEU A 25 17.36 -29.79 3.31
N VAL A 26 16.42 -29.89 4.25
CA VAL A 26 16.32 -31.06 5.15
C VAL A 26 16.07 -32.32 4.33
N PHE A 27 15.09 -32.30 3.44
CA PHE A 27 14.76 -33.44 2.58
C PHE A 27 15.95 -33.86 1.69
N LEU A 28 16.58 -32.91 1.01
CA LEU A 28 17.71 -33.20 0.11
C LEU A 28 18.92 -33.75 0.86
N LYS A 29 19.22 -33.23 2.06
CA LYS A 29 20.31 -33.75 2.91
C LYS A 29 20.03 -35.17 3.38
N ASP A 30 18.77 -35.51 3.63
CA ASP A 30 18.36 -36.86 4.00
C ASP A 30 18.53 -37.83 2.81
N GLN A 31 18.04 -37.43 1.64
CA GLN A 31 18.21 -38.18 0.39
C GLN A 31 19.68 -38.47 0.06
N LEU A 32 20.59 -37.53 0.38
CA LEU A 32 22.03 -37.67 0.18
C LEU A 32 22.62 -38.81 1.03
N LYS A 33 22.07 -39.06 2.24
CA LYS A 33 22.52 -40.14 3.14
C LYS A 33 22.00 -41.51 2.72
N HIS A 34 20.84 -41.54 2.05
CA HIS A 34 20.18 -42.77 1.64
C HIS A 34 20.58 -43.25 0.24
N THR A 35 21.35 -42.46 -0.53
CA THR A 35 21.78 -42.82 -1.89
C THR A 35 23.28 -43.14 -1.97
N SER A 36 23.61 -44.28 -2.58
CA SER A 36 24.98 -44.75 -2.81
C SER A 36 25.52 -44.40 -4.21
N SER A 37 24.68 -43.92 -5.12
CA SER A 37 25.09 -43.53 -6.46
C SER A 37 25.72 -42.13 -6.45
N VAL A 38 26.98 -42.04 -6.91
CA VAL A 38 27.74 -40.78 -7.03
C VAL A 38 27.03 -39.78 -7.95
N GLU A 39 26.36 -40.26 -8.99
CA GLU A 39 25.62 -39.40 -9.92
C GLU A 39 24.43 -38.70 -9.24
N VAL A 40 23.68 -39.46 -8.40
CA VAL A 40 22.56 -38.92 -7.64
C VAL A 40 23.04 -37.96 -6.56
N GLN A 41 24.16 -38.26 -5.90
CA GLN A 41 24.77 -37.35 -4.92
C GLN A 41 25.14 -36.00 -5.55
N ASN A 42 25.73 -36.01 -6.75
CA ASN A 42 26.07 -34.79 -7.48
C ASN A 42 24.82 -33.98 -7.86
N ALA A 43 23.78 -34.63 -8.37
CA ALA A 43 22.52 -33.96 -8.72
C ALA A 43 21.84 -33.33 -7.48
N VAL A 44 21.79 -34.06 -6.36
CA VAL A 44 21.23 -33.56 -5.09
C VAL A 44 22.08 -32.42 -4.54
N GLY A 45 23.41 -32.49 -4.64
CA GLY A 45 24.32 -31.41 -4.27
C GLY A 45 24.04 -30.11 -5.01
N TYR A 46 23.82 -30.19 -6.32
CA TYR A 46 23.42 -29.03 -7.14
C TYR A 46 22.06 -28.44 -6.70
N LEU A 47 21.10 -29.29 -6.36
CA LEU A 47 19.80 -28.85 -5.83
C LEU A 47 19.96 -28.17 -4.47
N ILE A 48 20.80 -28.69 -3.58
CA ILE A 48 21.12 -28.07 -2.28
C ILE A 48 21.69 -26.67 -2.48
N GLU A 49 22.66 -26.52 -3.39
CA GLU A 49 23.25 -25.22 -3.73
C GLU A 49 22.18 -24.23 -4.20
N THR A 50 21.26 -24.69 -5.05
CA THR A 50 20.15 -23.88 -5.57
C THR A 50 19.20 -23.43 -4.46
N GLN A 51 18.85 -24.33 -3.52
CA GLN A 51 18.00 -23.96 -2.37
C GLN A 51 18.71 -23.00 -1.41
N LEU A 52 20.02 -23.20 -1.19
CA LEU A 52 20.82 -22.31 -0.34
C LEU A 52 20.89 -20.90 -0.93
N LYS A 53 21.10 -20.78 -2.26
CA LYS A 53 21.04 -19.50 -2.98
C LYS A 53 19.67 -18.84 -2.83
N LYS A 54 18.57 -19.57 -3.03
CA LYS A 54 17.20 -19.04 -2.83
C LYS A 54 16.96 -18.53 -1.41
N ARG A 55 17.40 -19.28 -0.40
CA ARG A 55 17.31 -18.90 1.01
C ARG A 55 18.11 -17.64 1.31
N MET A 56 19.34 -17.57 0.80
CA MET A 56 20.22 -16.41 0.95
C MET A 56 19.56 -15.16 0.38
N PHE A 57 19.06 -15.21 -0.86
CA PHE A 57 18.36 -14.09 -1.48
C PHE A 57 17.13 -13.64 -0.68
N ALA A 58 16.31 -14.58 -0.22
CA ALA A 58 15.17 -14.24 0.64
C ALA A 58 15.62 -13.53 1.93
N GLN A 59 16.75 -13.94 2.53
CA GLN A 59 17.22 -13.36 3.78
C GLN A 59 17.79 -11.94 3.63
N VAL A 60 18.49 -11.66 2.52
CA VAL A 60 19.16 -10.36 2.30
C VAL A 60 18.29 -9.32 1.61
N THR A 61 17.20 -9.72 0.94
CA THR A 61 16.34 -8.78 0.21
C THR A 61 15.18 -8.29 1.10
N PRO A 62 15.14 -6.99 1.49
CA PRO A 62 14.05 -6.44 2.29
C PRO A 62 12.72 -6.39 1.52
N ASP A 63 12.75 -6.07 0.22
CA ASP A 63 11.59 -6.03 -0.67
C ASP A 63 11.46 -7.32 -1.49
N TYR A 64 11.11 -8.41 -0.81
CA TYR A 64 11.15 -9.75 -1.41
C TYR A 64 10.05 -10.01 -2.44
N ALA A 65 8.81 -9.55 -2.21
CA ALA A 65 7.66 -9.86 -3.07
C ALA A 65 7.10 -8.63 -3.80
N LEU A 66 7.08 -7.48 -3.13
CA LEU A 66 6.58 -6.22 -3.67
C LEU A 66 7.65 -5.15 -3.59
N ARG A 67 7.96 -4.55 -4.74
CA ARG A 67 8.84 -3.39 -4.87
C ARG A 67 7.99 -2.18 -5.22
N PHE A 68 8.23 -1.04 -4.57
CA PHE A 68 7.59 0.22 -4.95
C PHE A 68 8.05 0.61 -6.37
N VAL A 69 7.16 0.50 -7.36
CA VAL A 69 7.42 0.91 -8.76
C VAL A 69 7.46 2.44 -8.90
N ALA A 70 6.80 3.15 -7.98
CA ALA A 70 6.97 4.57 -7.76
C ALA A 70 7.07 4.80 -6.25
N PRO A 71 7.94 5.71 -5.77
CA PRO A 71 7.86 6.16 -4.39
C PRO A 71 6.40 6.51 -4.12
N PRO A 72 5.82 6.11 -2.98
CA PRO A 72 4.53 6.66 -2.59
C PRO A 72 4.81 8.15 -2.40
N VAL A 73 4.48 8.96 -3.40
CA VAL A 73 4.35 10.40 -3.22
C VAL A 73 3.45 10.52 -2.01
N GLY A 74 4.06 10.88 -0.88
CA GLY A 74 3.36 10.90 0.39
C GLY A 74 2.08 11.68 0.17
N SER A 75 0.95 11.01 0.30
CA SER A 75 -0.34 11.68 0.43
C SER A 75 -0.44 12.39 1.79
N ASP A 76 0.69 12.66 2.45
CA ASP A 76 0.80 13.46 3.67
C ASP A 76 1.11 14.94 3.36
N GLY A 77 1.26 15.34 2.09
CA GLY A 77 1.52 16.75 1.76
C GLY A 77 1.09 17.23 0.38
N ALA A 78 0.52 16.37 -0.47
CA ALA A 78 0.19 16.74 -1.84
C ALA A 78 -1.29 17.14 -1.99
N ARG A 79 -1.53 18.42 -1.73
CA ARG A 79 -2.59 19.28 -2.31
C ARG A 79 -4.02 18.92 -1.84
N PRO A 80 -4.74 19.83 -1.14
CA PRO A 80 -6.19 19.71 -1.08
C PRO A 80 -6.71 19.74 -2.53
N VAL A 81 -7.09 18.56 -3.02
CA VAL A 81 -7.88 18.39 -4.22
C VAL A 81 -9.19 19.10 -3.92
N TRP A 82 -9.29 20.33 -4.40
CA TRP A 82 -10.49 21.14 -4.64
C TRP A 82 -11.77 20.84 -3.81
N PRO A 83 -12.40 21.84 -3.15
CA PRO A 83 -12.27 23.28 -3.38
C PRO A 83 -11.55 23.99 -2.23
N ARG A 84 -11.05 25.20 -2.51
CA ARG A 84 -10.60 26.15 -1.49
C ARG A 84 -11.77 26.42 -0.55
N ARG A 85 -11.83 25.73 0.60
CA ARG A 85 -12.91 25.87 1.60
C ARG A 85 -13.17 27.34 1.95
N THR A 86 -12.11 28.15 1.95
CA THR A 86 -12.15 29.61 2.13
C THR A 86 -13.05 30.33 1.12
N LEU A 87 -13.07 29.92 -0.15
CA LEU A 87 -13.89 30.57 -1.17
C LEU A 87 -15.38 30.38 -0.90
N LEU A 88 -15.78 29.18 -0.49
CA LEU A 88 -17.18 28.88 -0.10
C LEU A 88 -17.58 29.63 1.17
N PHE A 89 -16.71 29.66 2.18
CA PHE A 89 -16.95 30.39 3.43
C PHE A 89 -17.05 31.91 3.23
N VAL A 90 -16.38 32.48 2.22
CA VAL A 90 -16.44 33.91 1.92
C VAL A 90 -17.61 34.26 0.98
N LEU A 91 -17.83 33.49 -0.09
CA LEU A 91 -18.91 33.80 -1.04
C LEU A 91 -20.31 33.58 -0.46
N GLY A 92 -20.50 32.54 0.35
CA GLY A 92 -21.79 32.21 0.95
C GLY A 92 -22.46 33.37 1.70
N PRO A 93 -21.80 33.97 2.71
CA PRO A 93 -22.37 35.09 3.45
C PRO A 93 -22.52 36.35 2.60
N ILE A 94 -21.63 36.61 1.64
CA ILE A 94 -21.73 37.79 0.76
C ILE A 94 -23.00 37.70 -0.09
N VAL A 95 -23.25 36.57 -0.74
CA VAL A 95 -24.44 36.36 -1.57
C VAL A 95 -25.71 36.34 -0.69
N GLY A 96 -25.66 35.67 0.46
CA GLY A 96 -26.79 35.60 1.39
C GLY A 96 -27.20 36.98 1.93
N LEU A 97 -26.23 37.84 2.27
CA LEU A 97 -26.49 39.20 2.73
C LEU A 97 -27.12 40.05 1.63
N PHE A 98 -26.59 39.96 0.40
CA PHE A 98 -27.13 40.68 -0.75
C PHE A 98 -28.59 40.30 -1.04
N LEU A 99 -28.90 39.00 -1.07
CA LEU A 99 -30.26 38.49 -1.26
C LEU A 99 -31.18 38.85 -0.09
N GLY A 100 -30.68 38.87 1.15
CA GLY A 100 -31.44 39.26 2.33
C GLY A 100 -31.89 40.72 2.31
N ILE A 101 -31.01 41.64 1.89
CA ILE A 101 -31.34 43.06 1.72
C ILE A 101 -32.43 43.22 0.65
N ILE A 102 -32.24 42.59 -0.52
CA ILE A 102 -33.21 42.66 -1.62
C ILE A 102 -34.57 42.12 -1.18
N SER A 103 -34.60 40.96 -0.52
CA SER A 103 -35.84 40.33 -0.03
C SER A 103 -36.56 41.22 0.98
N THR A 104 -35.83 41.86 1.89
CA THR A 104 -36.41 42.78 2.89
C THR A 104 -37.02 44.02 2.24
N ILE A 105 -36.34 44.60 1.24
CA ILE A 105 -36.85 45.76 0.50
C ILE A 105 -38.10 45.39 -0.31
N LEU A 106 -38.10 44.23 -0.97
CA LEU A 106 -39.26 43.75 -1.73
C LEU A 106 -40.44 43.44 -0.81
N TRP A 107 -40.21 42.83 0.36
CA TRP A 107 -41.25 42.56 1.34
C TRP A 107 -41.83 43.86 1.93
N ARG A 108 -40.99 44.86 2.20
CA ARG A 108 -41.45 46.19 2.61
C ARG A 108 -42.25 46.91 1.52
N LYS A 109 -41.90 46.69 0.24
CA LYS A 109 -42.59 47.29 -0.91
C LYS A 109 -43.84 46.51 -1.32
N SER A 110 -43.99 45.25 -0.92
CA SER A 110 -45.28 44.58 -1.05
C SER A 110 -46.27 45.31 -0.14
N PRO A 111 -47.27 45.99 -0.71
CA PRO A 111 -48.22 46.77 0.07
C PRO A 111 -48.89 45.79 1.04
N GLN A 112 -48.96 46.14 2.33
CA GLN A 112 -49.94 45.52 3.21
C GLN A 112 -51.31 45.78 2.58
N ARG A 113 -51.79 44.83 1.78
CA ARG A 113 -53.11 44.85 1.18
C ARG A 113 -54.08 44.31 2.22
N ASN A 114 -54.22 45.06 3.31
CA ASN A 114 -55.21 44.86 4.35
C ASN A 114 -56.05 46.12 4.46
N THR A 115 -57.04 46.24 3.58
CA THR A 115 -58.49 46.17 3.84
C THR A 115 -59.20 46.58 2.56
#